data_AF-A0A433RQU1-F1
#
_entry.id   AF-A0A433RQU1-F1
#
_cell.length_a   1.000
_cell.length_b   1.000
_cell.length_c   1.000
_cell.angle_alpha   90.00
_cell.angle_beta   90.00
_cell.angle_gamma   90.00
#
_symmetry.space_group_name_H-M   'P 1'
#
loop_
_entity.id
_entity.type
_entity.pdbx_description
1 polymer ?
#
loop_
_entity_poly.entity_id
_entity_poly.type
_entity_poly.pdbx_seq_one_letter_code
_entity_poly.pdbx_strand_id
1 'polypeptide(L)'
;MIQLLHVTPKTVGKFIGLGSTRKVDRFDQFVVKTFLHPLGKKQSYLEQKMYEHLYKENLHANVAPVLHMDEQICVQPYYRPVPADLGNYAIDFETDPRVTDSLKQAIHLLKDEMDCYDIFDSSNYALNKEGKLMLIDYGMTYEMYMTEWLPLARQGILPQISMGQCESCGVVKELRIYGEDDPDRRCVSCGKI
;
A
#
# COMPACT_ATOMS: atom_id res chain seq x y z
N MET A 1 -49.27 10.25 -5.97
CA MET A 1 -48.29 9.19 -5.66
C MET A 1 -46.92 9.68 -6.06
N ILE A 2 -46.09 10.09 -5.10
CA ILE A 2 -44.70 10.47 -5.36
C ILE A 2 -43.88 9.20 -5.23
N GLN A 3 -43.30 8.77 -6.34
CA GLN A 3 -42.42 7.62 -6.42
C GLN A 3 -41.11 8.00 -5.72
N LEU A 4 -40.91 7.49 -4.50
CA LEU A 4 -39.66 7.60 -3.77
C LEU A 4 -38.57 6.89 -4.58
N LEU A 5 -37.75 7.69 -5.26
CA LEU A 5 -36.49 7.26 -5.84
C LEU A 5 -35.69 6.59 -4.72
N HIS A 6 -35.45 5.29 -4.87
CA HIS A 6 -34.54 4.56 -4.01
C HIS A 6 -33.15 5.17 -4.19
N VAL A 7 -32.75 5.99 -3.22
CA VAL A 7 -31.37 6.39 -3.05
C VAL A 7 -30.63 5.13 -2.66
N THR A 8 -29.89 4.54 -3.61
CA THR A 8 -28.92 3.48 -3.31
C THR A 8 -28.03 3.96 -2.16
N PRO A 9 -27.71 3.12 -1.17
CA PRO A 9 -26.78 3.51 -0.13
C PRO A 9 -25.51 4.00 -0.81
N LYS A 10 -25.10 5.25 -0.55
CA LYS A 10 -23.74 5.69 -0.90
C LYS A 10 -22.80 4.63 -0.34
N THR A 11 -22.02 3.97 -1.20
CA THR A 11 -20.96 3.08 -0.74
C THR A 11 -20.03 3.92 0.12
N VAL A 12 -20.13 3.77 1.44
CA VAL A 12 -19.28 4.48 2.39
C VAL A 12 -17.94 3.75 2.39
N GLY A 13 -16.88 4.49 2.06
CA GLY A 13 -15.52 3.95 2.10
C GLY A 13 -15.18 3.47 3.51
N LYS A 14 -14.61 2.28 3.61
CA LYS A 14 -14.05 1.76 4.85
C LYS A 14 -12.57 2.10 4.89
N PHE A 15 -12.13 2.89 5.86
CA PHE A 15 -10.70 3.10 6.11
C PHE A 15 -9.99 1.76 6.36
N ILE A 16 -8.90 1.51 5.63
CA ILE A 16 -8.13 0.27 5.74
C ILE A 16 -6.63 0.48 5.93
N GLY A 17 -6.11 1.70 5.75
CA GLY A 17 -4.70 1.95 5.97
C GLY A 17 -4.31 3.41 5.78
N LEU A 18 -3.23 3.81 6.45
CA LEU A 18 -2.63 5.13 6.34
C LEU A 18 -1.12 4.98 6.15
N GLY A 19 -0.65 5.18 4.91
CA GLY A 19 0.77 5.23 4.59
C GLY A 19 1.36 6.62 4.85
N SER A 20 2.65 6.77 4.50
CA SER A 20 3.36 8.02 4.74
C SER A 20 2.88 9.18 3.87
N THR A 21 2.46 8.87 2.66
CA THR A 21 2.08 9.84 1.61
C THR A 21 0.62 9.68 1.14
N ARG A 22 -0.06 8.60 1.55
CA ARG A 22 -1.37 8.19 1.02
C ARG A 22 -2.27 7.63 2.12
N LYS A 23 -3.56 7.94 2.06
CA LYS A 23 -4.62 7.31 2.86
C LYS A 23 -5.36 6.31 1.99
N VAL A 24 -5.69 5.13 2.52
CA VAL A 24 -6.33 4.05 1.77
C VAL A 24 -7.71 3.75 2.35
N ASP A 25 -8.73 3.94 1.52
CA ASP A 25 -10.11 3.59 1.80
C ASP A 25 -10.57 2.48 0.84
N ARG A 26 -11.25 1.46 1.36
CA ARG A 26 -11.85 0.38 0.56
C ARG A 26 -13.28 0.74 0.18
N PHE A 27 -13.58 0.61 -1.11
CA PHE A 27 -14.92 0.71 -1.67
C PHE A 27 -15.25 -0.59 -2.40
N ASP A 28 -15.96 -1.48 -1.70
CA ASP A 28 -16.32 -2.82 -2.20
C ASP A 28 -15.08 -3.63 -2.68
N GLN A 29 -14.88 -3.74 -3.99
CA GLN A 29 -13.78 -4.47 -4.64
C GLN A 29 -12.63 -3.56 -5.09
N PHE A 30 -12.65 -2.29 -4.70
CA PHE A 30 -11.63 -1.29 -5.02
C PHE A 30 -11.00 -0.72 -3.77
N VAL A 31 -9.77 -0.22 -3.93
CA VAL A 31 -9.12 0.69 -3.00
C VAL A 31 -8.94 2.04 -3.65
N VAL A 32 -9.20 3.09 -2.88
CA VAL A 32 -8.93 4.48 -3.24
C VAL A 32 -7.79 4.95 -2.35
N LYS A 33 -6.64 5.22 -2.95
CA LYS A 33 -5.47 5.82 -2.33
C LYS A 33 -5.56 7.34 -2.51
N THR A 34 -6.02 8.07 -1.49
CA THR A 34 -6.02 9.54 -1.49
C THR A 34 -4.62 10.06 -1.19
N PHE A 35 -4.13 11.00 -2.01
CA PHE A 35 -2.82 11.62 -1.83
C PHE A 35 -2.84 12.62 -0.69
N LEU A 36 -1.99 12.40 0.31
CA LEU A 36 -1.78 13.33 1.44
C LEU A 36 -0.56 14.23 1.21
N HIS A 37 0.29 13.86 0.26
CA HIS A 37 1.50 14.57 -0.12
C HIS A 37 1.76 14.36 -1.62
N PRO A 38 2.41 15.30 -2.34
CA PRO A 38 2.74 15.14 -3.76
C PRO A 38 3.50 13.85 -4.11
N LEU A 39 4.32 13.33 -3.18
CA LEU A 39 4.99 12.04 -3.35
C LEU A 39 4.02 10.87 -3.52
N GLY A 40 2.82 10.92 -2.93
CA GLY A 40 1.81 9.87 -3.11
C GLY A 40 1.35 9.75 -4.56
N LYS A 41 1.21 10.89 -5.26
CA LYS A 41 0.93 10.92 -6.69
C LYS A 41 2.12 10.39 -7.49
N LYS A 42 3.33 10.83 -7.14
CA LYS A 42 4.57 10.39 -7.81
C LYS A 42 4.76 8.87 -7.72
N GLN A 43 4.55 8.28 -6.54
CA GLN A 43 4.56 6.84 -6.32
C GLN A 43 3.52 6.13 -7.19
N SER A 44 2.27 6.61 -7.19
CA SER A 44 1.18 5.97 -7.96
C SER A 44 1.41 6.06 -9.48
N TYR A 45 2.06 7.12 -9.96
CA TYR A 45 2.50 7.22 -11.35
C TYR A 45 3.61 6.22 -11.70
N LEU A 46 4.54 5.96 -10.77
CA LEU A 46 5.54 4.91 -10.96
C LEU A 46 4.92 3.52 -10.90
N GLU A 47 3.96 3.26 -10.00
CA GLU A 47 3.18 2.00 -9.99
C GLU A 47 2.54 1.73 -11.37
N GLN A 48 1.97 2.78 -12.01
CA GLN A 48 1.42 2.66 -13.35
C GLN A 48 2.50 2.32 -14.40
N LYS A 49 3.63 3.03 -14.40
CA LYS A 49 4.74 2.77 -15.35
C LYS A 49 5.32 1.37 -15.20
N MET A 50 5.53 0.94 -13.96
CA MET A 50 6.02 -0.39 -13.61
C MET A 50 5.03 -1.47 -14.04
N TYR A 51 3.72 -1.23 -13.85
CA TYR A 51 2.68 -2.13 -14.36
C TYR A 51 2.75 -2.26 -15.89
N GLU A 52 2.84 -1.15 -16.62
CA GLU A 52 2.93 -1.13 -18.08
C GLU A 52 4.18 -1.87 -18.59
N HIS A 53 5.30 -1.77 -17.87
CA HIS A 53 6.51 -2.52 -18.18
C HIS A 53 6.30 -4.02 -17.96
N LEU A 54 5.81 -4.43 -16.78
CA LEU A 54 5.50 -5.84 -16.49
C LEU A 54 4.45 -6.42 -17.45
N TYR A 55 3.56 -5.59 -17.99
CA TYR A 55 2.59 -6.03 -19.00
C TYR A 55 3.30 -6.51 -20.28
N LYS A 56 4.33 -5.80 -20.74
CA LYS A 56 5.12 -6.18 -21.92
C LYS A 56 5.87 -7.49 -21.72
N GLU A 57 6.29 -7.75 -20.49
CA GLU A 57 6.97 -8.99 -20.09
C GLU A 57 6.01 -10.13 -19.69
N ASN A 58 4.69 -9.95 -19.83
CA ASN A 58 3.66 -10.90 -19.39
C ASN A 58 3.68 -11.23 -17.88
N LEU A 59 4.20 -10.33 -17.05
CA LEU A 59 4.32 -10.47 -15.59
C LEU A 59 3.31 -9.64 -14.79
N HIS A 60 2.50 -8.82 -15.46
CA HIS A 60 1.52 -7.91 -14.84
C HIS A 60 0.51 -8.59 -13.90
N ALA A 61 0.22 -9.88 -14.09
CA ALA A 61 -0.68 -10.65 -13.23
C ALA A 61 -0.12 -10.95 -11.81
N ASN A 62 1.03 -10.37 -11.46
CA ASN A 62 1.67 -10.44 -10.14
C ASN A 62 1.58 -9.13 -9.34
N VAL A 63 1.09 -8.05 -9.96
CA VAL A 63 1.01 -6.71 -9.36
C VAL A 63 -0.39 -6.14 -9.46
N ALA A 64 -0.74 -5.20 -8.58
CA ALA A 64 -2.02 -4.51 -8.61
C ALA A 64 -2.07 -3.42 -9.69
N PRO A 65 -2.95 -3.49 -10.71
CA PRO A 65 -3.06 -2.44 -11.72
C PRO A 65 -3.58 -1.12 -11.15
N VAL A 66 -3.06 -0.01 -11.67
CA VAL A 66 -3.70 1.31 -11.53
C VAL A 66 -4.87 1.38 -12.52
N LEU A 67 -6.10 1.39 -12.00
CA LEU A 67 -7.32 1.45 -12.82
C LEU A 67 -7.70 2.89 -13.20
N HIS A 68 -7.40 3.83 -12.30
CA HIS A 68 -7.67 5.25 -12.49
C HIS A 68 -6.71 6.05 -11.60
N MET A 69 -6.30 7.22 -12.10
CA MET A 69 -5.53 8.17 -11.31
C MET A 69 -5.85 9.59 -11.78
N ASP A 70 -5.99 10.51 -10.84
CA ASP A 70 -6.12 11.94 -11.09
C ASP A 70 -5.17 12.75 -10.19
N GLU A 71 -5.48 14.02 -9.95
CA GLU A 71 -4.68 14.91 -9.10
C GLU A 71 -4.75 14.58 -7.60
N GLN A 72 -5.78 13.87 -7.15
CA GLN A 72 -6.09 13.66 -5.74
C GLN A 72 -6.08 12.18 -5.32
N ILE A 73 -6.35 11.26 -6.25
CA ILE A 73 -6.53 9.85 -5.94
C ILE A 73 -5.87 8.92 -6.97
N CYS A 74 -5.55 7.71 -6.51
CA CYS A 74 -5.29 6.53 -7.32
C CYS A 74 -6.27 5.42 -6.92
N VAL A 75 -6.81 4.69 -7.90
CA VAL A 75 -7.75 3.59 -7.71
C VAL A 75 -7.14 2.29 -8.20
N GLN A 76 -7.16 1.26 -7.37
CA GLN A 76 -6.68 -0.09 -7.68
C GLN A 76 -7.69 -1.15 -7.23
N PRO A 77 -7.60 -2.40 -7.72
CA PRO A 77 -8.39 -3.50 -7.14
C PRO A 77 -8.03 -3.72 -5.67
N TYR A 78 -9.03 -4.08 -4.87
CA TYR A 78 -8.79 -4.51 -3.49
C TYR A 78 -8.30 -5.95 -3.46
N TYR A 79 -7.15 -6.15 -2.82
CA TYR A 79 -6.61 -7.46 -2.48
C TYR A 79 -6.70 -7.66 -0.96
N ARG A 80 -7.02 -8.88 -0.54
CA ARG A 80 -7.21 -9.22 0.87
C ARG A 80 -5.85 -9.24 1.58
N PRO A 81 -5.66 -8.55 2.71
CA PRO A 81 -4.43 -8.65 3.47
C PRO A 81 -4.05 -10.10 3.77
N VAL A 82 -2.75 -10.39 3.77
CA VAL A 82 -2.28 -11.69 4.22
C VAL A 82 -2.57 -11.83 5.73
N PRO A 83 -3.17 -12.96 6.18
CA PRO A 83 -3.50 -13.16 7.59
C PRO A 83 -2.28 -13.13 8.53
N ALA A 84 -2.46 -12.60 9.74
CA ALA A 84 -1.39 -12.32 10.72
C ALA A 84 -1.11 -13.48 11.72
N ASP A 85 -1.71 -14.64 11.52
CA ASP A 85 -1.85 -15.77 12.47
C ASP A 85 -0.52 -16.44 12.89
N LEU A 86 0.63 -15.95 12.40
CA LEU A 86 1.96 -16.50 12.67
C LEU A 86 2.94 -15.50 13.29
N GLY A 87 2.46 -14.47 13.98
CA GLY A 87 3.23 -13.73 15.00
C GLY A 87 4.37 -12.83 14.51
N ASN A 88 4.83 -12.97 13.27
CA ASN A 88 5.72 -12.05 12.57
C ASN A 88 5.38 -12.17 11.09
N TYR A 89 4.89 -11.09 10.49
CA TYR A 89 4.55 -11.08 9.07
C TYR A 89 5.83 -10.98 8.24
N ALA A 90 6.52 -12.10 8.04
CA ALA A 90 7.63 -12.22 7.12
C ALA A 90 7.24 -13.25 6.05
N ILE A 91 7.05 -12.78 4.81
CA ILE A 91 6.94 -13.69 3.67
C ILE A 91 8.33 -14.27 3.44
N ASP A 92 8.46 -15.60 3.54
CA ASP A 92 9.67 -16.27 3.11
C ASP A 92 9.62 -16.43 1.59
N PHE A 93 10.34 -15.57 0.88
CA PHE A 93 10.35 -15.56 -0.59
C PHE A 93 11.00 -16.81 -1.21
N GLU A 94 11.68 -17.64 -0.42
CA GLU A 94 12.26 -18.89 -0.88
C GLU A 94 11.32 -20.08 -0.69
N THR A 95 10.64 -20.15 0.47
CA THR A 95 9.88 -21.35 0.86
C THR A 95 8.37 -21.19 0.81
N ASP A 96 7.83 -19.97 0.75
CA ASP A 96 6.39 -19.75 0.73
C ASP A 96 5.78 -20.26 -0.60
N PRO A 97 4.86 -21.23 -0.57
CA PRO A 97 4.30 -21.84 -1.79
C PRO A 97 3.50 -20.86 -2.65
N ARG A 98 3.12 -19.70 -2.10
CA ARG A 98 2.42 -18.64 -2.85
C ARG A 98 3.39 -17.82 -3.70
N VAL A 99 4.70 -17.92 -3.45
CA VAL A 99 5.76 -17.23 -4.19
C VAL A 99 6.13 -18.05 -5.43
N THR A 100 5.32 -17.87 -6.47
CA THR A 100 5.49 -18.54 -7.77
C THR A 100 6.73 -18.03 -8.51
N ASP A 101 7.26 -18.82 -9.45
CA ASP A 101 8.37 -18.38 -10.32
C ASP A 101 8.05 -17.08 -11.07
N SER A 102 6.80 -16.92 -11.53
CA SER A 102 6.37 -15.68 -12.18
C SER A 102 6.41 -14.47 -11.25
N LEU A 103 6.13 -14.65 -9.96
CA LEU A 103 6.24 -13.58 -8.97
C LEU A 103 7.71 -13.28 -8.69
N LYS A 104 8.57 -14.29 -8.56
CA LYS A 104 10.02 -14.10 -8.41
C LYS A 104 10.61 -13.32 -9.58
N GLN A 105 10.20 -13.62 -10.80
CA GLN A 105 10.61 -12.86 -12.00
C GLN A 105 10.13 -11.40 -11.95
N ALA A 106 8.88 -11.15 -11.56
CA ALA A 106 8.36 -9.80 -11.41
C ALA A 106 9.14 -9.00 -10.34
N ILE A 107 9.44 -9.63 -9.20
CA ILE A 107 10.24 -9.04 -8.13
C ILE A 107 11.64 -8.69 -8.62
N HIS A 108 12.32 -9.61 -9.31
CA HIS A 108 13.66 -9.39 -9.86
C HIS A 108 13.67 -8.19 -10.81
N LEU A 109 12.73 -8.12 -11.75
CA LEU A 109 12.63 -7.02 -12.69
C LEU A 109 12.41 -5.69 -11.98
N LEU A 110 11.41 -5.62 -11.09
CA LEU A 110 11.10 -4.39 -10.36
C LEU A 110 12.25 -3.93 -9.48
N LYS A 111 12.94 -4.88 -8.84
CA LYS A 111 14.06 -4.58 -7.96
C LYS A 111 15.29 -4.12 -8.73
N ASP A 112 15.71 -4.89 -9.72
CA ASP A 112 17.05 -4.75 -10.29
C ASP A 112 17.04 -3.83 -11.52
N GLU A 113 15.93 -3.77 -12.26
CA GLU A 113 15.81 -2.89 -13.43
C GLU A 113 15.09 -1.57 -13.11
N MET A 114 14.19 -1.58 -12.13
CA MET A 114 13.37 -0.40 -11.79
C MET A 114 13.66 0.17 -10.39
N ASP A 115 14.66 -0.38 -9.69
CA ASP A 115 15.19 0.11 -8.42
C ASP A 115 14.12 0.27 -7.33
N CYS A 116 13.14 -0.65 -7.30
CA CYS A 116 12.08 -0.66 -6.28
C CYS A 116 12.68 -0.92 -4.89
N TYR A 117 12.46 0.00 -3.95
CA TYR A 117 13.18 0.05 -2.68
C TYR A 117 12.73 -1.01 -1.66
N ASP A 118 11.42 -1.12 -1.46
CA ASP A 118 10.77 -1.85 -0.36
C ASP A 118 10.08 -3.13 -0.84
N ILE A 119 10.59 -3.74 -1.90
CA ILE A 119 9.89 -4.85 -2.57
C ILE A 119 9.82 -6.15 -1.76
N PHE A 120 10.65 -6.30 -0.72
CA PHE A 120 10.60 -7.45 0.19
C PHE A 120 9.86 -7.14 1.50
N ASP A 121 9.33 -5.92 1.65
CA ASP A 121 8.42 -5.62 2.75
C ASP A 121 7.14 -6.43 2.54
N SER A 122 6.83 -7.28 3.51
CA SER A 122 5.66 -8.13 3.45
C SER A 122 4.37 -7.32 3.37
N SER A 123 4.32 -6.12 3.96
CA SER A 123 3.16 -5.21 3.94
C SER A 123 2.78 -4.76 2.53
N ASN A 124 3.70 -4.86 1.58
CA ASN A 124 3.48 -4.56 0.17
C ASN A 124 2.79 -5.70 -0.58
N TYR A 125 2.45 -6.81 0.08
CA TYR A 125 1.78 -7.96 -0.52
C TYR A 125 0.38 -8.21 0.07
N ALA A 126 -0.52 -8.66 -0.79
CA ALA A 126 -1.86 -9.09 -0.43
C ALA A 126 -2.29 -10.30 -1.28
N LEU A 127 -3.47 -10.85 -1.00
CA LEU A 127 -4.02 -12.04 -1.65
C LEU A 127 -5.16 -11.66 -2.59
N ASN A 128 -5.11 -12.20 -3.81
CA ASN A 128 -6.28 -12.17 -4.70
C ASN A 128 -7.36 -13.19 -4.28
N LYS A 129 -8.42 -13.30 -5.07
CA LYS A 129 -9.56 -14.19 -4.77
C LYS A 129 -9.17 -15.67 -4.81
N GLU A 130 -8.14 -15.99 -5.59
CA GLU A 130 -7.57 -17.33 -5.75
C GLU A 130 -6.51 -17.66 -4.68
N GLY A 131 -6.17 -16.71 -3.80
CA GLY A 131 -5.16 -16.89 -2.75
C GLY A 131 -3.72 -16.72 -3.21
N LYS A 132 -3.48 -16.19 -4.42
CA LYS A 132 -2.15 -15.84 -4.93
C LYS A 132 -1.67 -14.52 -4.32
N LEU A 133 -0.37 -14.44 -4.02
CA LEU A 133 0.29 -13.20 -3.63
C LEU A 133 0.32 -12.19 -4.78
N MET A 134 -0.03 -10.96 -4.43
CA MET A 134 -0.09 -9.79 -5.31
C MET A 134 0.67 -8.65 -4.64
N LEU A 135 1.60 -8.04 -5.37
CA LEU A 135 2.29 -6.83 -4.92
C LEU A 135 1.37 -5.61 -5.15
N ILE A 136 1.09 -4.85 -4.09
CA ILE A 136 0.06 -3.80 -4.06
C ILE A 136 0.61 -2.38 -3.83
N ASP A 137 1.88 -2.28 -3.44
CA ASP A 137 2.59 -1.01 -3.31
C ASP A 137 4.03 -1.25 -3.77
N TYR A 138 4.39 -0.64 -4.90
CA TYR A 138 5.66 -0.90 -5.58
C TYR A 138 6.17 0.34 -6.30
N GLY A 139 5.63 1.52 -5.95
CA GLY A 139 5.95 2.79 -6.61
C GLY A 139 7.13 3.55 -6.01
N MET A 140 7.76 3.02 -4.96
CA MET A 140 8.90 3.67 -4.31
C MET A 140 10.21 3.17 -4.90
N THR A 141 10.95 4.06 -5.56
CA THR A 141 12.34 3.76 -5.98
C THR A 141 13.33 4.14 -4.89
N TYR A 142 14.53 3.54 -4.89
CA TYR A 142 15.58 3.89 -3.94
C TYR A 142 16.01 5.36 -4.09
N GLU A 143 16.10 5.88 -5.32
CA GLU A 143 16.35 7.30 -5.56
C GLU A 143 15.29 8.20 -4.91
N MET A 144 14.00 7.93 -5.13
CA MET A 144 12.91 8.71 -4.50
C MET A 144 12.97 8.61 -2.98
N TYR A 145 13.25 7.42 -2.45
CA TYR A 145 13.40 7.22 -1.02
C TYR A 145 14.53 8.09 -0.45
N MET A 146 15.72 8.02 -1.05
CA MET A 146 16.91 8.70 -0.54
C MET A 146 16.88 10.22 -0.73
N THR A 147 16.34 10.70 -1.86
CA THR A 147 16.43 12.11 -2.25
C THR A 147 15.22 12.94 -1.85
N GLU A 148 14.05 12.31 -1.68
CA GLU A 148 12.80 13.01 -1.36
C GLU A 148 12.18 12.52 -0.06
N TRP A 149 11.93 11.21 0.08
CA TRP A 149 11.18 10.70 1.23
C TRP A 149 11.96 10.83 2.55
N LEU A 150 13.19 10.33 2.60
CA LEU A 150 14.02 10.28 3.80
C LEU A 150 14.34 11.68 4.34
N PRO A 151 14.71 12.68 3.51
CA PRO A 151 14.88 14.05 3.98
C PRO A 151 13.62 14.63 4.62
N LEU A 152 12.44 14.43 4.03
CA LEU A 152 11.17 14.92 4.56
C LEU A 152 10.77 14.19 5.85
N ALA A 153 11.05 12.89 5.95
CA ALA A 153 10.78 12.10 7.14
C ALA A 153 11.65 12.55 8.33
N ARG A 154 12.94 12.84 8.10
CA ARG A 154 13.86 13.37 9.12
C ARG A 154 13.48 14.76 9.61
N GLN A 155 12.82 15.55 8.76
CA GLN A 155 12.29 16.87 9.11
C GLN A 155 10.94 16.81 9.83
N GLY A 156 10.34 15.61 9.98
CA GLY A 156 9.00 15.47 10.54
C GLY A 156 7.88 15.97 9.62
N ILE A 157 8.15 16.17 8.32
CA ILE A 157 7.12 16.55 7.33
C ILE A 157 6.35 15.33 6.88
N LEU A 158 7.09 14.26 6.53
CA LEU A 158 6.51 12.95 6.31
C LEU A 158 6.58 12.14 7.58
N PRO A 159 5.56 11.32 7.83
CA PRO A 159 5.62 10.40 8.93
C PRO A 159 6.52 9.20 8.65
N GLN A 160 7.00 8.61 9.71
CA GLN A 160 7.64 7.31 9.78
C GLN A 160 6.69 6.32 10.44
N ILE A 161 6.96 5.03 10.30
CA ILE A 161 6.19 3.97 10.98
C ILE A 161 7.04 3.37 12.09
N SER A 162 6.46 3.19 13.26
CA SER A 162 7.07 2.55 14.42
C SER A 162 6.10 1.57 15.06
N MET A 163 6.59 0.49 15.68
CA MET A 163 5.72 -0.41 16.45
C MET A 163 5.43 0.19 17.82
N GLY A 164 4.14 0.24 18.19
CA GLY A 164 3.71 0.73 19.50
C GLY A 164 2.31 0.26 19.86
N GLN A 165 1.93 0.42 21.12
CA GLN A 165 0.57 0.08 21.56
C GLN A 165 -0.42 1.14 21.09
N CYS A 166 -1.46 0.73 20.36
CA CYS A 166 -2.56 1.62 20.03
C CYS A 166 -3.54 1.67 21.20
N GLU A 167 -3.83 2.87 21.72
CA GLU A 167 -4.71 3.07 22.87
C GLU A 167 -6.16 2.70 22.52
N SER A 168 -6.61 2.99 21.31
CA SER A 168 -7.95 2.63 20.86
C SER A 168 -8.12 1.14 20.55
N CYS A 169 -7.06 0.43 20.10
CA CYS A 169 -7.16 -0.99 19.75
C CYS A 169 -6.75 -1.92 20.89
N GLY A 170 -5.99 -1.44 21.87
CA GLY A 170 -5.47 -2.22 23.00
C GLY A 170 -4.35 -3.20 22.64
N VAL A 171 -3.81 -3.19 21.42
CA VAL A 171 -2.77 -4.12 20.95
C VAL A 171 -1.63 -3.39 20.26
N VAL A 172 -0.45 -4.03 20.20
CA VAL A 172 0.73 -3.49 19.50
C VAL A 172 0.48 -3.50 17.99
N LYS A 173 0.70 -2.36 17.35
CA LYS A 173 0.50 -2.11 15.93
C LYS A 173 1.53 -1.12 15.40
N GLU A 174 1.56 -0.99 14.09
CA GLU A 174 2.22 0.12 13.41
C GLU A 174 1.55 1.45 13.76
N LEU A 175 2.35 2.38 14.26
CA LEU A 175 2.00 3.75 14.60
C LEU A 175 2.80 4.71 13.71
N ARG A 176 2.08 5.68 13.15
CA ARG A 176 2.60 6.82 12.42
C ARG A 176 3.23 7.81 13.41
N ILE A 177 4.44 8.27 13.14
CA ILE A 177 5.17 9.27 13.94
C ILE A 177 5.84 10.33 13.03
N TYR A 178 5.88 11.58 13.44
CA TYR A 178 6.49 12.70 12.71
C TYR A 178 7.80 13.16 13.38
N GLY A 179 8.88 12.42 13.13
CA GLY A 179 10.15 12.62 13.83
C GLY A 179 10.21 11.85 15.16
N GLU A 180 11.38 11.88 15.81
CA GLU A 180 11.65 11.05 17.00
C GLU A 180 10.82 11.45 18.23
N ASP A 181 10.46 12.74 18.35
CA ASP A 181 9.78 13.31 19.50
C ASP A 181 8.26 13.55 19.29
N ASP A 182 7.65 12.95 18.27
CA ASP A 182 6.23 13.18 17.95
C ASP A 182 5.29 12.65 19.05
N PRO A 183 4.49 13.53 19.68
CA PRO A 183 3.49 13.12 20.66
C PRO A 183 2.18 12.60 20.01
N ASP A 184 1.89 12.90 18.73
CA ASP A 184 0.66 12.49 18.04
C ASP A 184 0.86 11.19 17.25
N ARG A 185 1.08 10.10 17.99
CA ARG A 185 1.25 8.75 17.41
C ARG A 185 -0.10 8.20 16.97
N ARG A 186 -0.22 7.78 15.71
CA ARG A 186 -1.51 7.27 15.18
C ARG A 186 -1.40 5.87 14.62
N CYS A 187 -2.26 4.97 15.07
CA CYS A 187 -2.35 3.62 14.52
C CYS A 187 -2.66 3.63 13.03
N VAL A 188 -1.81 2.97 12.24
CA VAL A 188 -1.92 2.86 10.78
C VAL A 188 -3.21 2.15 10.36
N SER A 189 -3.73 1.23 11.18
CA SER A 189 -4.95 0.46 10.87
C SER A 189 -6.27 1.15 11.25
N CYS A 190 -6.29 1.97 12.31
CA CYS A 190 -7.54 2.60 12.79
C CYS A 190 -7.54 4.14 12.76
N GLY A 191 -6.39 4.76 12.55
CA GLY A 191 -6.21 6.22 12.50
C GLY A 191 -6.29 6.94 13.85
N LYS A 192 -6.41 6.20 14.96
CA LYS A 192 -6.50 6.72 16.34
C LYS A 192 -5.21 6.47 17.12
N ILE A 193 -5.02 7.21 18.20
CA ILE A 193 -3.95 7.00 19.19
C ILE A 193 -4.10 5.60 19.80
#